data_AF-A0A8D5FQS8-F1
#
_entry.id   AF-A0A8D5FQS8-F1
#
_cell.length_a   1.000
_cell.length_b   1.000
_cell.length_c   1.000
_cell.angle_alpha   90.00
_cell.angle_beta   90.00
_cell.angle_gamma   90.00
#
_symmetry.space_group_name_H-M   'P 1'
#
loop_
_entity.id
_entity.type
_entity.pdbx_description
1 polymer ?
#
loop_
_entity_poly.entity_id
_entity_poly.type
_entity_poly.pdbx_seq_one_letter_code
_entity_poly.pdbx_strand_id
1 'polypeptide(L)'
;MYETLAVLALFTISYSLVSEKIEQSWVSGPIIFCAFGVAVGPRGFNLLPLAADSATIKSLAELTLALILFTDAANTNQAALKKNMKIPVRLLLVGLPLTILFGFLTGTVLFDSMPWFEIIILAVILAPTDAALGKPVITNSNVPLRYRERLNIESGLNDGICVPVLIIFLELATEPSDERSLAGMVLSQFIREICIGGLAGVALVAVAILNRSWPEN
;
A
#
# COMPACT_ATOMS: atom_id res chain seq x y z
N MET A 1 -25.80 9.02 4.63
CA MET A 1 -24.91 8.16 5.44
C MET A 1 -25.43 6.72 5.53
N TYR A 2 -26.64 6.47 6.03
CA TYR A 2 -27.18 5.09 6.12
C TYR A 2 -27.35 4.40 4.77
N GLU A 3 -27.84 5.11 3.74
CA GLU A 3 -27.95 4.58 2.38
C GLU A 3 -26.59 4.17 1.81
N THR A 4 -25.56 4.99 2.01
CA THR A 4 -24.18 4.69 1.63
C THR A 4 -23.67 3.42 2.29
N LEU A 5 -23.86 3.30 3.60
CA LEU A 5 -23.46 2.11 4.35
C LEU A 5 -24.25 0.88 3.91
N ALA A 6 -25.55 1.01 3.63
CA ALA A 6 -26.39 -0.08 3.14
C ALA A 6 -25.93 -0.58 1.77
N VAL A 7 -25.62 0.33 0.84
CA VAL A 7 -25.11 -0.03 -0.50
C VAL A 7 -23.75 -0.72 -0.40
N LEU A 8 -22.83 -0.19 0.41
CA LEU A 8 -21.51 -0.81 0.62
C LEU A 8 -21.62 -2.17 1.32
N ALA A 9 -22.48 -2.30 2.33
CA ALA A 9 -22.70 -3.55 3.05
C ALA A 9 -23.34 -4.61 2.13
N LEU A 10 -24.38 -4.24 1.38
CA LEU A 10 -25.05 -5.13 0.44
C LEU A 10 -24.07 -5.62 -0.63
N PHE A 11 -23.24 -4.72 -1.18
CA PHE A 11 -22.20 -5.09 -2.13
C PHE A 11 -21.18 -6.04 -1.51
N THR A 12 -20.68 -5.73 -0.31
CA THR A 12 -19.67 -6.55 0.37
C THR A 12 -20.20 -7.96 0.66
N ILE A 13 -21.46 -8.07 1.12
CA ILE A 13 -22.13 -9.36 1.36
C ILE A 13 -22.31 -10.10 0.03
N SER A 14 -22.82 -9.42 -1.01
CA SER A 14 -23.05 -10.04 -2.32
C SER A 14 -21.75 -10.54 -2.95
N TYR A 15 -20.67 -9.76 -2.86
CA TYR A 15 -19.33 -10.16 -3.28
C TYR A 15 -18.85 -11.37 -2.49
N SER A 16 -18.99 -11.36 -1.16
CA SER A 16 -18.55 -12.45 -0.29
C SER A 16 -19.26 -13.78 -0.58
N LEU A 17 -20.53 -13.74 -1.02
CA LEU A 17 -21.28 -14.95 -1.40
C LEU A 17 -20.76 -15.61 -2.69
N VAL A 18 -20.06 -14.85 -3.54
CA VAL A 18 -19.60 -15.32 -4.86
C VAL A 18 -18.07 -15.28 -4.99
N SER A 19 -17.36 -14.83 -3.94
CA SER A 19 -15.91 -14.58 -3.98
C SER A 19 -15.13 -15.84 -4.36
N GLU A 20 -15.47 -17.00 -3.82
CA GLU A 20 -14.81 -18.27 -4.15
C GLU A 20 -14.88 -18.60 -5.65
N LYS A 21 -16.02 -18.33 -6.31
CA LYS A 21 -16.18 -18.54 -7.75
C LYS A 21 -15.41 -17.49 -8.56
N ILE A 22 -15.38 -16.25 -8.08
CA ILE A 22 -14.65 -15.14 -8.72
C ILE A 22 -13.14 -15.40 -8.66
N GLU A 23 -12.63 -15.94 -7.55
CA GLU A 23 -11.21 -16.28 -7.37
C GLU A 23 -10.73 -17.38 -8.33
N GLN A 24 -11.64 -18.21 -8.85
CA GLN A 24 -11.34 -19.19 -9.89
C GLN A 24 -11.35 -18.58 -11.31
N SER A 25 -11.71 -17.31 -11.45
CA SER A 25 -11.76 -16.59 -12.72
C SER A 25 -10.55 -15.67 -12.89
N TRP A 26 -10.35 -15.20 -14.12
CA TRP A 26 -9.41 -14.13 -14.49
C TRP A 26 -9.76 -12.73 -13.94
N VAL A 27 -10.94 -12.53 -13.37
CA VAL A 27 -11.37 -11.22 -12.83
C VAL A 27 -11.04 -11.15 -11.34
N SER A 28 -10.16 -10.23 -10.95
CA SER A 28 -9.76 -10.05 -9.55
C SER A 28 -10.77 -9.21 -8.76
N GLY A 29 -10.81 -9.41 -7.44
CA GLY A 29 -11.63 -8.61 -6.53
C GLY A 29 -11.46 -7.10 -6.73
N PRO A 30 -10.24 -6.55 -6.78
CA PRO A 30 -10.03 -5.11 -6.99
C PRO A 30 -10.61 -4.56 -8.29
N ILE A 31 -10.65 -5.34 -9.38
CA ILE A 31 -11.33 -4.93 -10.62
C ILE A 31 -12.83 -4.75 -10.37
N ILE A 32 -13.46 -5.70 -9.66
CA ILE A 32 -14.89 -5.66 -9.34
C ILE A 32 -15.21 -4.50 -8.40
N PHE A 33 -14.40 -4.28 -7.36
CA PHE A 33 -14.57 -3.16 -6.42
C PHE A 33 -14.40 -1.80 -7.13
N CYS A 34 -13.41 -1.66 -8.02
CA CYS A 34 -13.24 -0.44 -8.82
C CYS A 34 -14.41 -0.22 -9.78
N ALA A 35 -14.83 -1.26 -10.52
CA ALA A 35 -15.96 -1.17 -11.45
C ALA A 35 -17.26 -0.81 -10.72
N PHE A 36 -17.50 -1.41 -9.55
CA PHE A 36 -18.62 -1.07 -8.68
C PHE A 36 -18.55 0.40 -8.22
N GLY A 37 -17.39 0.86 -7.75
CA GLY A 37 -17.19 2.25 -7.33
C GLY A 37 -17.48 3.26 -8.45
N VAL A 38 -17.03 2.97 -9.68
CA VAL A 38 -17.34 3.78 -10.87
C VAL A 38 -18.83 3.75 -11.20
N ALA A 39 -19.45 2.57 -11.16
CA ALA A 39 -20.86 2.39 -11.48
C ALA A 39 -21.79 3.08 -10.47
N VAL A 40 -21.47 3.05 -9.18
CA VAL A 40 -22.33 3.59 -8.12
C VAL A 40 -22.00 5.06 -7.82
N GLY A 41 -20.79 5.51 -8.14
CA GLY A 41 -20.35 6.89 -7.98
C GLY A 41 -20.99 7.88 -8.97
N PRO A 42 -20.58 9.17 -8.91
CA PRO A 42 -21.24 10.25 -9.66
C PRO A 42 -21.19 10.13 -11.17
N ARG A 43 -20.21 9.40 -11.71
CA ARG A 43 -20.08 9.13 -13.15
C ARG A 43 -20.97 7.98 -13.65
N GLY A 44 -21.52 7.16 -12.74
CA GLY A 44 -22.42 6.06 -13.07
C GLY A 44 -23.87 6.41 -12.71
N PHE A 45 -24.45 5.65 -11.79
CA PHE A 45 -25.81 5.80 -11.30
C PHE A 45 -25.98 6.90 -10.25
N ASN A 46 -24.87 7.52 -9.80
CA ASN A 46 -24.87 8.60 -8.81
C ASN A 46 -25.64 8.25 -7.51
N LEU A 47 -25.59 6.98 -7.11
CA LEU A 47 -26.18 6.47 -5.87
C LEU A 47 -25.32 6.88 -4.65
N LEU A 48 -24.03 7.10 -4.88
CA LEU A 48 -23.08 7.64 -3.93
C LEU A 48 -22.57 8.99 -4.46
N PRO A 49 -23.28 10.10 -4.23
CA PRO A 49 -22.70 11.41 -4.45
C PRO A 49 -21.41 11.50 -3.61
N LEU A 50 -20.28 11.83 -4.25
CA LEU A 50 -18.95 11.99 -3.61
C LEU A 50 -18.93 13.21 -2.67
N ALA A 51 -19.86 13.26 -1.73
CA ALA A 51 -19.91 14.19 -0.62
C ALA A 51 -19.15 13.64 0.60
N ALA A 52 -18.52 12.48 0.48
CA ALA A 52 -17.56 12.02 1.48
C ALA A 52 -16.39 13.00 1.49
N ASP A 53 -16.20 13.67 2.62
CA ASP A 53 -15.09 14.56 2.84
C ASP A 53 -13.78 13.84 2.49
N SER A 54 -12.95 14.46 1.65
CA SER A 54 -11.63 13.96 1.27
C SER A 54 -10.81 13.52 2.48
N ALA A 55 -10.98 14.18 3.63
CA ALA A 55 -10.34 13.81 4.89
C ALA A 55 -10.78 12.43 5.41
N THR A 56 -12.06 12.06 5.26
CA THR A 56 -12.59 10.76 5.69
C THR A 56 -12.03 9.64 4.82
N ILE A 57 -12.02 9.83 3.50
CA ILE A 57 -11.45 8.86 2.55
C ILE A 57 -9.95 8.68 2.81
N LYS A 58 -9.22 9.79 2.99
CA LYS A 58 -7.80 9.79 3.34
C LYS A 58 -7.54 8.99 4.61
N SER A 59 -8.28 9.28 5.68
CA SER A 59 -8.14 8.58 6.97
C SER A 59 -8.41 7.08 6.84
N LEU A 60 -9.44 6.69 6.09
CA LEU A 60 -9.76 5.29 5.84
C LEU A 60 -8.66 4.59 5.02
N ALA A 61 -8.14 5.25 3.99
CA ALA A 61 -7.05 4.73 3.17
C ALA A 61 -5.76 4.57 3.97
N GLU A 62 -5.39 5.56 4.80
CA GLU A 62 -4.21 5.51 5.67
C GLU A 62 -4.31 4.37 6.69
N LEU A 63 -5.46 4.21 7.36
CA LEU A 63 -5.69 3.11 8.29
C LEU A 63 -5.65 1.75 7.60
N THR A 64 -6.24 1.65 6.40
CA THR A 64 -6.25 0.41 5.61
C THR A 64 -4.83 0.05 5.17
N LEU A 65 -4.07 1.01 4.66
CA LEU A 65 -2.67 0.81 4.25
C LEU A 65 -1.81 0.40 5.44
N ALA A 66 -1.95 1.07 6.59
CA ALA A 66 -1.24 0.71 7.81
C ALA A 66 -1.55 -0.72 8.27
N LEU A 67 -2.82 -1.13 8.21
CA LEU A 67 -3.23 -2.50 8.58
C LEU A 67 -2.71 -3.55 7.61
N ILE A 68 -2.76 -3.30 6.30
CA ILE A 68 -2.24 -4.21 5.27
C ILE A 68 -0.73 -4.36 5.44
N LEU A 69 0.01 -3.25 5.50
CA LEU A 69 1.46 -3.24 5.69
C LEU A 69 1.88 -3.95 6.97
N PHE A 70 1.16 -3.73 8.07
CA PHE A 70 1.42 -4.42 9.33
C PHE A 70 1.17 -5.93 9.21
N THR A 71 0.08 -6.34 8.56
CA THR A 71 -0.28 -7.75 8.37
C THR A 71 0.74 -8.46 7.48
N ASP A 72 1.21 -7.82 6.41
CA ASP A 72 2.22 -8.38 5.52
C ASP A 72 3.58 -8.48 6.21
N ALA A 73 3.96 -7.46 7.00
CA ALA A 73 5.16 -7.51 7.83
C ALA A 73 5.09 -8.64 8.88
N ALA A 74 3.94 -8.83 9.53
CA ALA A 74 3.73 -9.86 10.54
C ALA A 74 3.76 -11.29 9.97
N ASN A 75 3.26 -11.50 8.75
CA ASN A 75 3.26 -12.79 8.07
C ASN A 75 4.59 -13.11 7.35
N THR A 76 5.54 -12.17 7.32
CA THR A 76 6.81 -12.37 6.61
C THR A 76 7.74 -13.33 7.35
N ASN A 77 8.15 -14.40 6.66
CA ASN A 77 9.11 -15.37 7.18
C ASN A 77 10.54 -14.77 7.25
N GLN A 78 10.94 -14.29 8.43
CA GLN A 78 12.25 -13.69 8.65
C GLN A 78 13.43 -14.61 8.33
N ALA A 79 13.27 -15.94 8.49
CA ALA A 79 14.32 -16.90 8.17
C ALA A 79 14.49 -17.06 6.65
N ALA A 80 13.38 -17.07 5.90
CA ALA A 80 13.40 -17.08 4.44
C ALA A 80 13.96 -15.76 3.86
N LEU A 81 13.63 -14.63 4.51
CA LEU A 81 14.16 -13.30 4.20
C LEU A 81 15.69 -13.34 4.26
N LYS A 82 16.28 -13.67 5.42
CA LYS A 82 17.74 -13.72 5.63
C LYS A 82 18.45 -14.65 4.65
N LYS A 83 17.83 -15.78 4.28
CA LYS A 83 18.42 -16.76 3.36
C LYS A 83 18.44 -16.30 1.89
N ASN A 84 17.52 -15.42 1.49
CA ASN A 84 17.34 -15.01 0.08
C ASN A 84 17.43 -13.50 -0.17
N MET A 85 17.99 -12.70 0.75
CA MET A 85 18.02 -11.23 0.68
C MET A 85 18.55 -10.63 -0.62
N LYS A 86 19.47 -11.31 -1.32
CA LYS A 86 20.15 -10.76 -2.50
C LYS A 86 19.20 -10.30 -3.61
N ILE A 87 18.10 -11.03 -3.82
CA ILE A 87 17.16 -10.73 -4.92
C ILE A 87 16.24 -9.55 -4.54
N PRO A 88 15.52 -9.58 -3.39
CA PRO A 88 14.71 -8.44 -2.96
C PRO A 88 15.52 -7.15 -2.83
N VAL A 89 16.74 -7.21 -2.28
CA VAL A 89 17.61 -6.04 -2.16
C VAL A 89 17.98 -5.46 -3.51
N ARG A 90 18.30 -6.29 -4.51
CA ARG A 90 18.61 -5.79 -5.87
C ARG A 90 17.38 -5.22 -6.56
N LEU A 91 16.23 -5.89 -6.43
CA LEU A 91 14.97 -5.39 -7.01
C LEU A 91 14.57 -4.06 -6.38
N LEU A 92 14.88 -3.87 -5.11
CA LEU A 92 14.50 -2.65 -4.41
C LEU A 92 15.52 -1.51 -4.52
N LEU A 93 16.83 -1.78 -4.46
CA LEU A 93 17.85 -0.74 -4.59
C LEU A 93 18.17 -0.37 -6.04
N VAL A 94 17.82 -1.24 -7.00
CA VAL A 94 18.10 -1.02 -8.43
C VAL A 94 16.82 -1.04 -9.24
N GLY A 95 16.01 -2.09 -9.11
CA GLY A 95 14.78 -2.24 -9.89
C GLY A 95 13.79 -1.11 -9.65
N LEU A 96 13.44 -0.83 -8.40
CA LEU A 96 12.45 0.18 -8.03
C LEU A 96 12.88 1.60 -8.46
N PRO A 97 14.11 2.09 -8.20
CA PRO A 97 14.56 3.38 -8.72
C PRO A 97 14.54 3.46 -10.24
N LEU A 98 14.91 2.38 -10.94
CA LEU A 98 14.82 2.33 -12.40
C LEU A 98 13.38 2.38 -12.87
N THR A 99 12.45 1.67 -12.22
CA THR A 99 11.02 1.71 -12.54
C THR A 99 10.45 3.11 -12.36
N ILE A 100 10.78 3.79 -11.25
CA ILE A 100 10.38 5.18 -11.01
C ILE A 100 10.96 6.10 -12.09
N LEU A 101 12.25 5.94 -12.43
CA LEU A 101 12.90 6.73 -13.47
C LEU A 101 12.25 6.52 -14.85
N PHE A 102 11.99 5.27 -15.25
CA PHE A 102 11.31 4.96 -16.49
C PHE A 102 9.86 5.48 -16.50
N GLY A 103 9.14 5.36 -15.40
CA GLY A 103 7.81 5.94 -15.22
C GLY A 103 7.82 7.45 -15.37
N PHE A 104 8.81 8.13 -14.76
CA PHE A 104 8.99 9.57 -14.88
C PHE A 104 9.29 9.98 -16.33
N LEU A 105 10.28 9.36 -16.97
CA LEU A 105 10.63 9.64 -18.37
C LEU A 105 9.44 9.42 -19.30
N THR A 106 8.73 8.30 -19.13
CA THR A 106 7.53 8.01 -19.94
C THR A 106 6.44 9.04 -19.68
N GLY A 107 6.21 9.42 -18.42
CA GLY A 107 5.25 10.44 -18.04
C GLY A 107 5.59 11.81 -18.64
N THR A 108 6.87 12.20 -18.68
CA THR A 108 7.29 13.47 -19.32
C THR A 108 7.05 13.51 -20.83
N VAL A 109 6.97 12.34 -21.49
CA VAL A 109 6.64 12.25 -22.92
C VAL A 109 5.13 12.20 -23.16
N LEU A 110 4.35 11.65 -22.21
CA LEU A 110 2.90 11.51 -22.33
C LEU A 110 2.12 12.74 -21.86
N PHE A 111 2.66 13.50 -20.90
CA PHE A 111 1.97 14.60 -20.23
C PHE A 111 2.74 15.91 -20.37
N ASP A 112 2.53 16.62 -21.49
CA ASP A 112 3.22 17.89 -21.78
C ASP A 112 2.86 19.04 -20.82
N SER A 113 1.66 19.00 -20.24
CA SER A 113 1.12 20.08 -19.38
C SER A 113 1.30 19.84 -17.88
N MET A 114 1.85 18.68 -17.49
CA MET A 114 1.97 18.29 -16.08
C MET A 114 3.36 18.69 -15.56
N PRO A 115 3.46 19.39 -14.41
CA PRO A 115 4.75 19.75 -13.85
C PRO A 115 5.53 18.48 -13.48
N TRP A 116 6.86 18.53 -13.60
CA TRP A 116 7.72 17.38 -13.37
C TRP A 116 7.54 16.74 -11.99
N PHE A 117 7.21 17.54 -10.96
CA PHE A 117 6.91 17.06 -9.61
C PHE A 117 5.68 16.16 -9.56
N GLU A 118 4.61 16.49 -10.28
CA GLU A 118 3.41 15.66 -10.35
C GLU A 118 3.68 14.36 -11.12
N ILE A 119 4.53 14.41 -12.16
CA ILE A 119 4.92 13.23 -12.93
C ILE A 119 5.75 12.27 -12.08
N ILE A 120 6.69 12.77 -11.28
CA ILE A 120 7.48 11.90 -10.40
C ILE A 120 6.63 11.33 -9.27
N ILE A 121 5.67 12.09 -8.72
CA ILE A 121 4.69 11.58 -7.77
C ILE A 121 3.89 10.44 -8.40
N LEU A 122 3.39 10.61 -9.62
CA LEU A 122 2.66 9.57 -10.34
C LEU A 122 3.53 8.32 -10.56
N ALA A 123 4.79 8.51 -10.96
CA ALA A 123 5.73 7.40 -11.13
C ALA A 123 5.98 6.64 -9.82
N VAL A 124 6.08 7.35 -8.69
CA VAL A 124 6.25 6.74 -7.36
C VAL A 124 5.00 6.00 -6.90
N ILE A 125 3.79 6.49 -7.18
CA ILE A 125 2.53 5.81 -6.85
C ILE A 125 2.34 4.54 -7.69
N LEU A 126 2.80 4.53 -8.94
CA LEU A 126 2.64 3.39 -9.86
C LEU A 126 3.76 2.34 -9.79
N ALA A 127 4.92 2.68 -9.23
CA ALA A 127 6.05 1.77 -9.13
C ALA A 127 5.89 0.58 -8.15
N PRO A 128 5.31 0.73 -6.94
CA PRO A 128 5.14 -0.40 -6.03
C PRO A 128 4.11 -1.38 -6.58
N THR A 129 4.40 -2.68 -6.41
CA THR A 129 3.50 -3.78 -6.77
C THR A 129 2.82 -4.32 -5.51
N ASP A 130 1.48 -4.30 -5.49
CA ASP A 130 0.66 -4.67 -4.34
C ASP A 130 0.61 -6.19 -4.10
N ALA A 131 0.85 -6.57 -2.85
CA ALA A 131 0.90 -7.96 -2.39
C ALA A 131 -0.50 -8.58 -2.41
N ALA A 132 -1.52 -7.78 -2.15
CA ALA A 132 -2.91 -8.19 -2.15
C ALA A 132 -3.39 -8.55 -3.56
N LEU A 133 -2.92 -7.84 -4.58
CA LEU A 133 -3.16 -8.21 -5.99
C LEU A 133 -2.40 -9.48 -6.39
N GLY A 134 -1.22 -9.71 -5.81
CA GLY A 134 -0.43 -10.94 -5.98
C GLY A 134 -0.90 -12.13 -5.13
N LYS A 135 -1.84 -11.92 -4.19
CA LYS A 135 -2.29 -12.92 -3.22
C LYS A 135 -2.73 -14.24 -3.85
N PRO A 136 -3.48 -14.28 -4.98
CA PRO A 136 -3.84 -15.53 -5.64
C PRO A 136 -2.62 -16.37 -6.06
N VAL A 137 -1.48 -15.73 -6.36
CA VAL A 137 -0.22 -16.41 -6.70
C VAL A 137 0.50 -16.90 -5.43
N ILE A 138 0.44 -16.13 -4.35
CA ILE A 138 1.11 -16.42 -3.06
C ILE A 138 0.35 -17.52 -2.27
N THR A 139 -0.95 -17.69 -2.49
CA THR A 139 -1.75 -18.76 -1.87
C THR A 139 -1.81 -20.05 -2.70
N ASN A 140 -1.46 -19.99 -3.98
CA ASN A 140 -1.52 -21.16 -4.87
C ASN A 140 -0.44 -22.20 -4.56
N SER A 141 -0.86 -23.40 -4.14
CA SER A 141 0.03 -24.52 -3.81
C SER A 141 0.82 -25.05 -5.01
N ASN A 142 0.37 -24.80 -6.24
CA ASN A 142 1.09 -25.17 -7.46
C ASN A 142 2.32 -24.31 -7.72
N VAL A 143 2.41 -23.12 -7.10
CA VAL A 143 3.60 -22.26 -7.21
C VAL A 143 4.62 -22.68 -6.15
N PRO A 144 5.87 -22.99 -6.52
CA PRO A 144 6.87 -23.42 -5.54
C PRO A 144 7.06 -22.37 -4.43
N LEU A 145 7.17 -22.84 -3.18
CA LEU A 145 7.22 -21.99 -1.98
C LEU A 145 8.25 -20.86 -2.09
N ARG A 146 9.41 -21.14 -2.69
CA ARG A 146 10.50 -20.18 -2.90
C ARG A 146 10.07 -18.94 -3.70
N TYR A 147 9.18 -19.08 -4.68
CA TYR A 147 8.69 -17.95 -5.47
C TYR A 147 7.60 -17.18 -4.72
N ARG A 148 6.73 -17.88 -4.00
CA ARG A 148 5.67 -17.27 -3.17
C ARG A 148 6.26 -16.41 -2.05
N GLU A 149 7.25 -16.94 -1.33
CA GLU A 149 7.98 -16.19 -0.30
C GLU A 149 8.72 -14.98 -0.88
N ARG A 150 9.34 -15.12 -2.05
CA ARG A 150 10.03 -14.01 -2.72
C ARG A 150 9.08 -12.90 -3.14
N LEU A 151 7.96 -13.27 -3.74
CA LEU A 151 6.94 -12.31 -4.18
C LEU A 151 6.33 -11.57 -2.99
N ASN A 152 6.03 -12.28 -1.90
CA ASN A 152 5.53 -11.68 -0.67
C ASN A 152 6.54 -10.69 -0.06
N ILE A 153 7.82 -11.07 -0.03
CA ILE A 153 8.90 -10.20 0.48
C ILE A 153 9.11 -8.98 -0.42
N GLU A 154 9.16 -9.17 -1.74
CA GLU A 154 9.38 -8.10 -2.71
C GLU A 154 8.25 -7.07 -2.65
N SER A 155 7.02 -7.56 -2.55
CA SER A 155 5.84 -6.72 -2.52
C SER A 155 5.74 -5.92 -1.21
N GLY A 156 5.85 -6.56 -0.05
CA GLY A 156 5.82 -5.83 1.23
C GLY A 156 7.01 -4.86 1.43
N LEU A 157 8.19 -5.18 0.88
CA LEU A 157 9.35 -4.29 0.98
C LEU A 157 9.22 -3.09 0.03
N ASN A 158 8.59 -3.25 -1.14
CA ASN A 158 8.37 -2.12 -2.05
C ASN A 158 7.38 -1.11 -1.46
N ASP A 159 6.29 -1.58 -0.84
CA ASP A 159 5.25 -0.68 -0.31
C ASP A 159 5.83 0.13 0.85
N GLY A 160 6.61 -0.51 1.73
CA GLY A 160 7.27 0.16 2.85
C GLY A 160 8.31 1.21 2.43
N ILE A 161 8.87 1.13 1.23
CA ILE A 161 9.92 2.04 0.75
C ILE A 161 9.37 3.11 -0.20
N CYS A 162 8.29 2.82 -0.91
CA CYS A 162 7.62 3.81 -1.76
C CYS A 162 6.85 4.87 -0.95
N VAL A 163 6.19 4.49 0.15
CA VAL A 163 5.40 5.45 0.97
C VAL A 163 6.25 6.64 1.45
N PRO A 164 7.46 6.44 2.01
CA PRO A 164 8.32 7.56 2.39
C PRO A 164 8.71 8.44 1.21
N VAL A 165 9.14 7.83 0.11
CA VAL A 165 9.53 8.53 -1.12
C VAL A 165 8.37 9.37 -1.65
N LEU A 166 7.14 8.84 -1.60
CA LEU A 166 5.93 9.55 -1.99
C LEU A 166 5.69 10.79 -1.12
N ILE A 167 5.81 10.66 0.20
CA ILE A 167 5.64 11.78 1.13
C ILE A 167 6.67 12.89 0.85
N ILE A 168 7.94 12.54 0.58
CA ILE A 168 8.98 13.52 0.21
C ILE A 168 8.54 14.37 -0.98
N PHE A 169 8.08 13.72 -2.05
CA PHE A 169 7.68 14.43 -3.26
C PHE A 169 6.37 15.20 -3.09
N LEU A 170 5.44 14.72 -2.28
CA LEU A 170 4.22 15.46 -1.93
C LEU A 170 4.51 16.73 -1.13
N GLU A 171 5.41 16.67 -0.14
CA GLU A 171 5.83 17.86 0.62
C GLU A 171 6.53 18.87 -0.30
N LEU A 172 7.44 18.41 -1.16
CA LEU A 172 8.08 19.25 -2.19
C LEU A 172 7.08 19.89 -3.16
N ALA A 173 5.94 19.25 -3.43
CA ALA A 173 4.90 19.77 -4.30
C ALA A 173 3.95 20.76 -3.59
N THR A 174 3.85 20.71 -2.26
CA THR A 174 2.88 21.50 -1.48
C THR A 174 3.49 22.77 -0.90
N GLU A 175 4.80 22.79 -0.63
CA GLU A 175 5.51 23.96 -0.09
C GLU A 175 6.49 24.58 -1.11
N PRO A 176 6.09 25.64 -1.84
CA PRO A 176 7.05 26.57 -2.40
C PRO A 176 7.47 27.52 -1.26
N SER A 177 8.78 27.74 -1.08
CA SER A 177 9.40 28.80 -0.26
C SER A 177 9.51 28.61 1.27
N ASP A 178 10.49 27.80 1.70
CA ASP A 178 11.34 28.21 2.83
C ASP A 178 12.76 27.62 2.67
N GLU A 179 13.79 28.45 2.85
CA GLU A 179 15.22 28.11 2.65
C GLU A 179 15.79 27.10 3.67
N ARG A 180 14.95 26.54 4.54
CA ARG A 180 15.33 25.35 5.32
C ARG A 180 15.36 24.18 4.37
N SER A 181 16.51 23.49 4.28
CA SER A 181 16.68 22.29 3.47
C SER A 181 15.46 21.37 3.62
N LEU A 182 14.57 21.39 2.62
CA LEU A 182 13.36 20.55 2.55
C LEU A 182 13.74 19.09 2.80
N ALA A 183 14.88 18.67 2.27
CA ALA A 183 15.47 17.36 2.53
C ALA A 183 15.75 17.09 4.02
N GLY A 184 16.15 18.10 4.79
CA GLY A 184 16.38 17.98 6.24
C GLY A 184 15.10 17.86 7.06
N MET A 185 14.04 18.60 6.70
CA MET A 185 12.74 18.53 7.38
C MET A 185 12.06 17.19 7.09
N VAL A 186 11.95 16.82 5.81
CA VAL A 186 11.39 15.54 5.37
C VAL A 186 12.13 14.36 5.99
N LEU A 187 13.48 14.38 5.98
CA LEU A 187 14.28 13.32 6.59
C LEU A 187 14.07 13.25 8.11
N SER A 188 13.93 14.41 8.77
CA SER A 188 13.64 14.44 10.21
C SER A 188 12.25 13.90 10.54
N GLN A 189 11.23 14.22 9.73
CA GLN A 189 9.86 13.70 9.87
C GLN A 189 9.84 12.20 9.62
N PHE A 190 10.48 11.73 8.56
CA PHE A 190 10.59 10.33 8.23
C PHE A 190 11.28 9.51 9.34
N ILE A 191 12.44 9.98 9.81
CA ILE A 191 13.14 9.35 10.95
C ILE A 191 12.24 9.35 12.19
N ARG A 192 11.53 10.45 12.46
CA ARG A 192 10.64 10.56 13.62
C ARG A 192 9.49 9.56 13.53
N GLU A 193 8.82 9.45 12.38
CA GLU A 193 7.69 8.54 12.18
C GLU A 193 8.11 7.08 12.29
N ILE A 194 9.25 6.70 11.68
CA ILE A 194 9.83 5.36 11.85
C ILE A 194 10.19 5.10 13.32
N CYS A 195 10.82 6.05 14.00
CA CYS A 195 11.20 5.89 15.40
C CYS A 195 9.96 5.71 16.28
N ILE A 196 8.92 6.53 16.10
CA ILE A 196 7.66 6.42 16.85
C ILE A 196 6.99 5.09 16.58
N GLY A 197 6.84 4.69 15.31
CA GLY A 197 6.25 3.40 14.94
C GLY A 197 7.03 2.21 15.50
N GLY A 198 8.37 2.26 15.42
CA GLY A 198 9.25 1.25 15.99
C GLY A 198 9.15 1.16 17.52
N LEU A 199 9.17 2.30 18.22
CA LEU A 199 9.02 2.35 19.67
C LEU A 199 7.64 1.85 20.12
N ALA A 200 6.58 2.25 19.44
CA ALA A 200 5.22 1.78 19.71
C ALA A 200 5.12 0.26 19.51
N GLY A 201 5.71 -0.27 18.43
CA GLY A 201 5.78 -1.71 18.17
C GLY A 201 6.54 -2.47 19.27
N VAL A 202 7.72 -1.99 19.67
CA VAL A 202 8.50 -2.58 20.77
C VAL A 202 7.74 -2.54 22.09
N ALA A 203 7.09 -1.42 22.41
CA ALA A 203 6.29 -1.27 23.61
C ALA A 203 5.10 -2.26 23.63
N LEU A 204 4.38 -2.40 22.51
CA LEU A 204 3.29 -3.38 22.39
C LEU A 204 3.78 -4.81 22.58
N VAL A 205 4.92 -5.18 21.99
CA VAL A 205 5.53 -6.50 22.19
C VAL A 205 5.94 -6.69 23.65
N ALA A 206 6.54 -5.69 24.29
CA ALA A 206 6.92 -5.76 25.69
C ALA A 206 5.69 -5.97 26.59
N VAL A 207 4.61 -5.20 26.37
CA VAL A 207 3.33 -5.38 27.09
C VAL A 207 2.75 -6.77 26.86
N ALA A 208 2.77 -7.27 25.62
CA ALA A 208 2.26 -8.60 25.30
C ALA A 208 3.07 -9.71 26.00
N ILE A 209 4.40 -9.58 26.07
CA ILE A 209 5.27 -10.53 26.81
C ILE A 209 4.98 -10.46 28.31
N LEU A 210 4.85 -9.26 28.87
CA LEU A 210 4.53 -9.06 30.29
C LEU A 210 3.15 -9.64 30.64
N ASN A 211 2.14 -9.45 29.81
CA ASN A 211 0.80 -10.02 30.03
C ASN A 211 0.74 -11.54 29.80
N ARG A 212 1.62 -12.09 28.95
CA ARG A 212 1.76 -13.56 28.76
C ARG A 212 2.46 -14.25 29.92
N SER A 213 3.07 -13.49 30.85
CA SER A 213 3.72 -14.04 32.04
C SER A 213 2.77 -14.34 33.20
N TRP A 214 1.45 -14.26 33.01
CA TRP A 214 0.49 -14.84 33.96
C TRP A 214 0.43 -16.36 33.74
N PRO A 215 0.86 -17.19 34.71
CA PRO A 215 0.66 -18.63 34.61
C PRO A 215 -0.83 -18.92 34.58
N GLU A 216 -1.27 -19.65 33.55
CA GLU A 216 -2.53 -20.39 33.58
C GLU A 216 -2.45 -21.37 34.78
N ASN A 217 -3.21 -21.07 35.83
CA ASN A 217 -3.52 -22.00 36.93
C ASN A 217 -4.72 -22.85 36.54
#